data_AF-A0A952IDL8-F1
#
_entry.id   AF-A0A952IDL8-F1
#
_cell.length_a   1.000
_cell.length_b   1.000
_cell.length_c   1.000
_cell.angle_alpha   90.00
_cell.angle_beta   90.00
_cell.angle_gamma   90.00
#
_symmetry.space_group_name_H-M   'P 1'
#
loop_
_entity.id
_entity.type
_entity.pdbx_description
1 polymer ?
#
loop_
_entity_poly.entity_id
_entity_poly.type
_entity_poly.pdbx_seq_one_letter_code
_entity_poly.pdbx_strand_id
1 'polypeptide(L)' 'MLEYSKTILEKVSFDLKLFERELVKAIDHLIGEEVKDLRIWCETNFSGHYQELSYHFVKAN' A
#
# COMPACT_ATOMS: atom_id res chain seq x y z
N MET A 1 4.20 -5.06 11.38
CA MET A 1 4.81 -3.94 10.64
C MET A 1 3.76 -3.12 9.87
N LEU A 2 2.55 -3.65 9.72
CA LEU A 2 1.45 -3.04 9.00
C LEU A 2 1.12 -1.59 9.43
N GLU A 3 0.92 -1.33 10.72
CA GLU A 3 0.54 0.00 11.21
C GLU A 3 1.61 1.08 10.95
N TYR A 4 2.88 0.68 10.97
CA TYR A 4 3.99 1.55 10.59
C TYR A 4 3.90 1.90 9.09
N SER A 5 3.71 0.89 8.23
CA SER A 5 3.53 1.10 6.79
C SER A 5 2.33 2.01 6.48
N LYS A 6 1.18 1.80 7.15
CA LYS A 6 0.00 2.68 7.00
C LYS A 6 0.31 4.13 7.35
N THR A 7 0.99 4.37 8.48
CA THR A 7 1.40 5.71 8.91
C THR A 7 2.29 6.40 7.87
N ILE A 8 3.24 5.66 7.27
CA ILE A 8 4.09 6.22 6.21
C ILE A 8 3.26 6.53 4.96
N LEU A 9 2.42 5.59 4.52
CA LEU A 9 1.56 5.74 3.34
C LEU A 9 0.61 6.92 3.46
N GLU A 10 -0.01 7.13 4.62
CA GLU A 10 -0.84 8.31 4.88
C GLU A 10 -0.04 9.61 4.70
N LYS A 11 1.17 9.67 5.28
CA LYS A 11 2.02 10.86 5.22
C LYS A 11 2.45 11.20 3.80
N VAL A 12 2.63 10.21 2.93
CA VAL A 12 3.08 10.42 1.53
C VAL A 12 1.94 10.40 0.51
N SER A 13 0.69 10.23 0.96
CA SER A 13 -0.49 10.09 0.09
C SER A 13 -0.79 11.30 -0.81
N PHE A 14 -0.20 12.46 -0.52
CA PHE A 14 -0.31 13.65 -1.36
C PHE A 14 0.51 13.58 -2.66
N ASP A 15 1.49 12.67 -2.75
CA ASP A 15 2.33 12.48 -3.94
C ASP A 15 2.24 11.01 -4.38
N LEU A 16 1.58 10.79 -5.53
CA LEU A 16 1.34 9.45 -6.06
C LEU A 16 2.64 8.65 -6.28
N LYS A 17 3.70 9.29 -6.80
CA LYS A 17 4.98 8.61 -7.07
C LYS A 17 5.69 8.23 -5.78
N LEU A 18 5.62 9.08 -4.77
CA LEU A 18 6.18 8.78 -3.46
C LEU A 18 5.37 7.68 -2.76
N PHE A 19 4.05 7.75 -2.83
CA PHE A 19 3.15 6.73 -2.32
C PHE A 19 3.44 5.35 -2.94
N GLU A 20 3.55 5.25 -4.26
CA GLU A 20 3.91 4.00 -4.95
C GLU A 20 5.22 3.40 -4.42
N ARG A 21 6.25 4.23 -4.25
CA ARG A 21 7.56 3.76 -3.76
C ARG A 21 7.49 3.22 -2.33
N GLU A 22 6.76 3.88 -1.44
CA GLU A 22 6.59 3.39 -0.06
C GLU A 22 5.64 2.19 0.00
N LEU A 23 4.66 2.10 -0.91
CA LEU A 23 3.76 0.96 -1.01
C LEU A 23 4.50 -0.32 -1.39
N VAL A 24 5.41 -0.25 -2.36
CA VAL A 24 6.26 -1.40 -2.73
C VAL A 24 7.10 -1.86 -1.55
N LYS A 25 7.74 -0.92 -0.83
CA LYS A 25 8.52 -1.27 0.38
C LYS A 25 7.65 -1.92 1.47
N ALA A 26 6.43 -1.42 1.66
CA ALA A 26 5.49 -1.99 2.60
C ALA A 26 5.14 -3.44 2.20
N ILE A 27 4.82 -3.67 0.93
CA ILE A 27 4.51 -5.01 0.41
C ILE A 27 5.69 -5.96 0.61
N ASP A 28 6.92 -5.54 0.29
CA ASP A 28 8.13 -6.37 0.44
C ASP A 28 8.47 -6.70 1.90
N HIS A 29 8.05 -5.85 2.84
CA HIS A 29 8.38 -5.98 4.26
C HIS A 29 7.32 -6.72 5.09
N LEU A 30 6.09 -6.78 4.59
CA LEU A 30 4.96 -7.38 5.28
C LEU A 30 4.82 -8.87 4.95
N ILE A 31 4.27 -9.63 5.89
CA ILE A 31 3.91 -11.03 5.65
C ILE A 31 2.57 -11.13 4.90
N GLY A 32 2.31 -12.26 4.26
CA GLY A 32 1.15 -12.43 3.36
C GLY A 32 -0.22 -12.05 3.96
N GLU A 33 -0.46 -12.26 5.25
CA GLU A 33 -1.69 -11.78 5.91
C GLU A 33 -1.72 -10.25 6.04
N GLU A 34 -0.62 -9.64 6.49
CA GLU A 34 -0.50 -8.18 6.58
C GLU A 34 -0.60 -7.50 5.20
N VAL A 35 -0.12 -8.14 4.13
CA VAL A 35 -0.27 -7.63 2.75
C VAL A 35 -1.74 -7.60 2.33
N LYS A 36 -2.54 -8.61 2.72
CA LYS A 36 -4.00 -8.63 2.45
C LYS A 36 -4.70 -7.49 3.21
N ASP A 37 -4.35 -7.29 4.47
CA ASP A 37 -4.93 -6.21 5.27
C ASP A 37 -4.53 -4.83 4.75
N LEU A 38 -3.27 -4.68 4.31
CA LEU A 38 -2.80 -3.46 3.65
C LEU A 38 -3.59 -3.17 2.37
N ARG A 39 -3.85 -4.21 1.57
CA ARG A 39 -4.63 -4.10 0.34
C ARG A 39 -6.03 -3.55 0.61
N ILE A 40 -6.78 -4.16 1.52
CA ILE A 40 -8.15 -3.75 1.89
C ILE A 40 -8.14 -2.31 2.42
N TRP A 41 -7.16 -1.97 3.24
CA TRP A 41 -7.01 -0.63 3.77
C TRP A 41 -6.75 0.40 2.66
N CYS A 42 -5.87 0.10 1.70
CA CYS A 42 -5.64 0.99 0.56
C CYS A 42 -6.88 1.14 -0.34
N GLU A 43 -7.64 0.06 -0.57
CA GLU A 43 -8.92 0.10 -1.32
C GLU A 43 -9.93 1.04 -0.65
N THR A 44 -9.97 1.02 0.68
CA THR A 44 -10.93 1.78 1.48
C THR A 44 -10.57 3.26 1.57
N ASN A 45 -9.28 3.59 1.72
CA ASN A 45 -8.82 4.94 2.03
C ASN A 45 -8.35 5.74 0.80
N PHE A 46 -7.97 5.07 -0.30
CA PHE A 46 -7.41 5.73 -1.50
C PHE A 46 -8.10 5.30 -2.80
N SER A 47 -9.41 5.01 -2.75
CA SER A 47 -10.20 4.46 -3.86
C SER A 47 -10.05 5.21 -5.21
N GLY A 48 -9.83 6.53 -5.19
CA GLY A 48 -9.60 7.32 -6.41
C GLY A 48 -8.24 7.08 -7.10
N HIS A 49 -7.23 6.66 -6.35
CA HIS A 49 -5.88 6.32 -6.86
C HIS A 49 -5.69 4.80 -6.99
N TYR A 50 -6.61 4.01 -6.45
CA TYR A 50 -6.42 2.58 -6.25
C TYR A 50 -6.37 1.77 -7.56
N GLN A 51 -7.06 2.21 -8.61
CA GLN A 51 -6.99 1.53 -9.91
C GLN A 51 -5.55 1.43 -10.42
N GLU A 52 -4.76 2.48 -10.23
CA GLU A 52 -3.36 2.54 -10.64
C GLU A 52 -2.44 1.74 -9.69
N LEU A 53 -2.81 1.52 -8.43
CA LEU A 53 -1.98 0.85 -7.43
C LEU A 53 -2.20 -0.68 -7.37
N SER A 54 -3.33 -1.14 -7.91
CA SER A 54 -3.77 -2.55 -7.82
C SER A 54 -2.75 -3.56 -8.37
N TYR A 55 -1.91 -3.17 -9.36
CA TYR A 55 -0.93 -4.07 -9.97
C TYR A 55 0.21 -4.46 -9.02
N HIS A 56 0.51 -3.64 -8.00
CA HIS A 56 1.58 -3.95 -7.05
C HIS A 56 1.22 -5.12 -6.13
N PHE A 57 -0.06 -5.26 -5.77
CA PHE A 57 -0.54 -6.34 -4.92
C PHE A 57 -0.62 -7.69 -5.64
N VAL A 58 -0.66 -7.71 -6.98
CA VAL A 58 -0.72 -8.96 -7.78
C VAL A 58 0.63 -9.68 -7.81
N LYS A 59 1.75 -8.94 -7.71
CA LYS A 59 3.11 -9.51 -7.78
C LYS A 59 3.64 -10.06 -6.45
N ALA A 60 2.92 -9.84 -5.35
CA ALA A 60 3.35 -10.19 -4.01
C ALA A 60 3.01 -11.63 -3.57
N ASN A 61 2.44 -12.45 -4.47
CA ASN A 61 2.13 -13.87 -4.25
C ASN A 61 3.11 -14.77 -5.00
#